data_AF-A0A2T5I461-F1
#
_entry.id   AF-A0A2T5I461-F1
#
_cell.length_a   1.000
_cell.length_b   1.000
_cell.length_c   1.000
_cell.angle_alpha   90.00
_cell.angle_beta   90.00
_cell.angle_gamma   90.00
#
_symmetry.space_group_name_H-M   'P 1'
#
loop_
_entity.id
_entity.type
_entity.pdbx_description
1 polymer ?
#
loop_
_entity_poly.entity_id
_entity_poly.type
_entity_poly.pdbx_seq_one_letter_code
_entity_poly.pdbx_strand_id
1 'polypeptide(L)'
;MSHQTSFADLDYSYKKRRTRREVLLSEMEGIIPWQVLLSQIEPHYPTTGRRGRQPMALETMFRIYCKLVQPVRPANGRCSV
;
A
#
# COMPACT_ATOMS: atom_id res chain seq x y z
N MET A 1 11.60 17.28 -29.91
CA MET A 1 12.27 17.98 -28.80
C MET A 1 12.89 16.91 -27.91
N SER A 2 14.21 16.81 -27.91
CA SER A 2 14.95 15.81 -27.14
C SER A 2 14.90 16.15 -25.65
N HIS A 3 14.34 15.26 -24.84
CA HIS A 3 14.38 15.38 -23.38
C HIS A 3 15.80 15.02 -22.91
N GLN A 4 16.60 16.04 -22.61
CA GLN A 4 17.90 15.87 -21.96
C GLN A 4 17.66 15.63 -20.47
N THR A 5 17.95 14.42 -20.00
CA THR A 5 17.91 14.08 -18.57
C THR A 5 19.17 14.61 -17.91
N SER A 6 19.01 15.44 -16.88
CA SER A 6 20.10 15.98 -16.08
C SER A 6 20.73 14.88 -15.22
N PHE A 7 21.99 15.05 -14.80
CA PHE A 7 22.62 14.20 -13.80
C PHE A 7 21.79 14.11 -12.51
N ALA A 8 21.13 15.20 -12.12
CA ALA A 8 20.21 15.23 -10.99
C ALA A 8 18.97 14.33 -11.19
N ASP A 9 18.47 14.21 -12.44
CA ASP A 9 17.32 13.35 -12.76
C ASP A 9 17.71 11.87 -12.70
N LEU A 10 18.92 11.55 -13.16
CA LEU A 10 19.48 10.19 -13.07
C LEU A 10 19.72 9.80 -11.62
N ASP A 11 20.37 10.65 -10.82
CA ASP A 11 20.59 10.39 -9.39
C ASP A 11 19.27 10.20 -8.63
N TYR A 12 18.24 10.99 -8.95
CA TYR A 12 16.91 10.84 -8.38
C TYR A 12 16.22 9.53 -8.80
N SER A 13 16.41 9.12 -10.05
CA SER A 13 15.85 7.86 -10.58
C SER A 13 16.46 6.63 -9.90
N TYR A 14 17.77 6.67 -9.58
CA TYR A 14 18.48 5.59 -8.88
C TYR A 14 18.23 5.60 -7.36
N LYS A 15 18.05 6.78 -6.74
CA LYS A 15 17.72 6.96 -5.32
C LYS A 15 16.23 7.22 -5.07
N LYS A 16 15.35 6.44 -5.69
CA LYS A 16 13.93 6.50 -5.32
C LYS A 16 13.76 5.93 -3.90
N ARG A 17 13.84 6.80 -2.89
CA ARG A 17 13.63 6.45 -1.48
C ARG A 17 12.27 5.78 -1.38
N ARG A 18 12.26 4.46 -1.17
CA ARG A 18 11.02 3.73 -0.93
C ARG A 18 10.37 4.31 0.31
N THR A 19 9.13 4.75 0.17
CA THR A 19 8.40 5.28 1.31
C THR A 19 8.19 4.16 2.32
N ARG A 20 8.15 4.47 3.62
CA ARG A 20 7.88 3.47 4.66
C ARG A 20 6.61 2.66 4.37
N ARG A 21 5.62 3.32 3.75
CA ARG A 21 4.37 2.73 3.28
C ARG A 21 4.54 1.69 2.19
N GLU A 22 5.42 1.93 1.21
CA GLU A 22 5.70 0.96 0.14
C GLU A 22 6.38 -0.29 0.69
N VAL A 23 7.35 -0.12 1.59
CA VAL A 23 8.03 -1.25 2.24
C VAL A 23 7.04 -2.10 3.01
N LEU A 24 6.17 -1.47 3.80
CA LEU A 24 5.11 -2.15 4.53
C LEU A 24 4.16 -2.91 3.60
N LEU A 25 3.71 -2.29 2.52
CA LEU A 25 2.82 -2.97 1.57
C LEU A 25 3.48 -4.20 0.97
N SER A 26 4.78 -4.11 0.63
CA SER A 26 5.52 -5.25 0.09
C SER A 26 5.71 -6.39 1.11
N GLU A 27 5.95 -6.06 2.39
CA GLU A 27 6.05 -7.05 3.47
C GLU A 27 4.69 -7.72 3.71
N MET A 28 3.60 -6.92 3.74
CA MET A 28 2.23 -7.41 3.92
C MET A 28 1.76 -8.30 2.77
N GLU A 29 2.14 -7.99 1.53
CA GLU A 29 1.81 -8.83 0.36
C GLU A 29 2.37 -10.25 0.49
N GLY A 30 3.55 -10.42 1.09
CA GLY A 30 4.17 -11.73 1.32
C GLY A 30 3.69 -12.46 2.57
N ILE A 31 3.29 -11.73 3.62
CA ILE A 31 2.92 -12.32 4.92
C ILE A 31 1.44 -12.66 5.01
N ILE A 32 0.56 -11.88 4.37
CA ILE A 32 -0.88 -11.99 4.56
C ILE A 32 -1.49 -12.94 3.52
N PRO A 33 -2.21 -14.00 3.93
CA PRO A 33 -2.97 -14.83 3.01
C PRO A 33 -4.27 -14.11 2.59
N TRP A 34 -4.16 -13.17 1.64
CA TRP A 34 -5.25 -12.28 1.21
C TRP A 34 -6.52 -13.02 0.80
N GLN A 35 -6.40 -14.14 0.08
CA GLN A 35 -7.55 -14.91 -0.38
C GLN A 35 -8.35 -15.49 0.79
N VAL A 36 -7.66 -16.08 1.77
CA VAL A 36 -8.29 -16.65 2.97
C VAL A 36 -8.95 -15.54 3.76
N LEU A 37 -8.26 -14.42 3.95
CA LEU A 37 -8.77 -13.31 4.73
C LEU A 37 -10.00 -12.65 4.08
N LEU A 38 -9.99 -12.46 2.76
CA LEU A 38 -11.15 -11.93 2.03
C LEU A 38 -12.35 -12.89 2.12
N SER A 39 -12.14 -14.21 2.02
CA SER A 39 -13.21 -15.21 2.14
C SER A 39 -13.91 -15.19 3.50
N GLN A 40 -13.19 -14.86 4.57
CA GLN A 40 -13.76 -14.74 5.91
C GLN A 40 -14.56 -13.44 6.09
N ILE A 41 -14.19 -12.37 5.38
CA ILE A 41 -14.82 -11.06 5.52
C ILE A 41 -16.02 -10.91 4.57
N GLU A 42 -15.99 -11.59 3.42
CA GLU A 42 -17.07 -11.61 2.42
C GLU A 42 -18.48 -11.78 3.00
N PRO A 43 -18.78 -12.75 3.90
CA PRO A 43 -20.13 -12.93 4.44
C PRO A 43 -20.62 -11.75 5.31
N HIS A 44 -19.71 -10.92 5.81
CA HIS A 44 -20.03 -9.73 6.61
C HIS A 44 -20.05 -8.45 5.79
N TYR A 45 -19.58 -8.48 4.55
CA TYR A 45 -19.48 -7.30 3.71
C TYR A 45 -20.81 -7.02 3.00
N PRO A 46 -21.36 -5.80 3.11
CA PRO A 46 -22.62 -5.48 2.46
C PRO A 46 -22.42 -5.34 0.95
N THR A 47 -22.93 -6.30 0.18
CA THR A 47 -22.80 -6.33 -1.30
C THR A 47 -23.95 -5.62 -2.01
N THR A 48 -25.08 -5.39 -1.35
CA THR A 48 -26.31 -4.90 -2.01
C THR A 48 -27.06 -3.81 -1.23
N GLY A 49 -27.45 -2.74 -1.94
CA GLY A 49 -28.80 -2.18 -1.81
C GLY A 49 -29.04 -0.98 -0.89
N ARG A 50 -28.03 -0.25 -0.40
CA ARG A 50 -28.29 1.02 0.32
C ARG A 50 -28.43 2.18 -0.65
N ARG A 51 -29.47 3.00 -0.50
CA ARG A 51 -29.61 4.31 -1.20
C ARG A 51 -28.38 5.16 -0.86
N GLY A 52 -27.53 5.46 -1.85
CA GLY A 52 -26.32 6.25 -1.67
C GLY A 52 -25.11 5.68 -2.43
N ARG A 53 -23.90 5.94 -1.91
CA ARG A 53 -22.65 5.46 -2.50
C ARG A 53 -22.55 3.94 -2.38
N GLN A 54 -22.28 3.27 -3.50
CA GLN A 54 -22.02 1.83 -3.49
C GLN A 54 -20.76 1.53 -2.66
N PRO A 55 -20.79 0.46 -1.84
CA PRO A 55 -19.60 -0.04 -1.17
C PRO A 55 -18.50 -0.31 -2.20
N MET A 56 -17.26 0.08 -1.89
CA MET A 56 -16.11 -0.23 -2.75
C MET A 56 -15.82 -1.73 -2.71
N ALA A 57 -15.15 -2.28 -3.73
CA ALA A 57 -14.75 -3.68 -3.67
C ALA A 57 -13.98 -3.98 -2.37
N LEU A 58 -14.34 -5.08 -1.71
CA LEU A 58 -13.81 -5.46 -0.40
C LEU A 58 -12.27 -5.44 -0.36
N GLU A 59 -11.65 -5.99 -1.40
CA GLU A 59 -10.20 -5.99 -1.57
C GLU A 59 -9.61 -4.59 -1.63
N THR A 60 -10.21 -3.68 -2.40
CA THR A 60 -9.77 -2.29 -2.50
C THR A 60 -9.90 -1.56 -1.17
N MET A 61 -11.01 -1.76 -0.46
CA MET A 61 -11.26 -1.15 0.85
C MET A 61 -10.25 -1.65 1.89
N PHE A 62 -10.02 -2.96 1.91
CA PHE A 62 -9.05 -3.59 2.81
C PHE A 62 -7.62 -3.09 2.53
N ARG A 63 -7.21 -2.99 1.26
CA ARG A 63 -5.91 -2.40 0.88
C ARG A 63 -5.77 -0.94 1.30
N ILE A 64 -6.86 -0.15 1.29
CA ILE A 64 -6.86 1.23 1.81
C ILE A 64 -6.70 1.25 3.32
N TYR A 65 -7.32 0.32 4.04
CA TYR A 65 -7.18 0.22 5.48
C TYR A 65 -5.75 -0.16 5.90
N CYS A 66 -5.14 -1.17 5.27
CA CYS A 66 -3.74 -1.55 5.48
C CYS A 66 -2.78 -0.39 5.23
N LYS A 67 -3.11 0.46 4.26
CA LYS A 67 -2.38 1.69 3.94
C LYS A 67 -2.47 2.74 5.06
N LEU A 68 -3.60 2.84 5.75
CA LEU A 68 -3.85 3.83 6.81
C LEU A 68 -3.29 3.40 8.17
N VAL A 69 -3.31 2.09 8.46
CA VAL A 69 -2.74 1.53 9.68
C VAL A 69 -1.21 1.51 9.54
N GLN A 70 -0.54 2.52 10.09
CA GLN A 70 0.90 2.52 10.23
C GLN A 70 1.28 1.69 11.48
N PRO A 71 1.99 0.56 11.36
CA PRO A 71 2.67 -0.02 12.50
C PRO A 71 3.81 0.92 12.89
N VAL A 72 3.79 1.31 14.15
CA VAL A 72 4.87 2.05 14.79
C VAL A 72 6.07 1.10 14.83
N ARG A 73 6.98 1.19 13.87
CA ARG A 73 8.28 0.51 13.99
C ARG A 73 9.06 1.17 15.15
N PRO A 74 9.64 0.39 16.08
CA PRO A 74 10.50 0.95 17.11
C PRO A 74 11.69 1.64 16.45
N ALA A 75 12.09 2.76 17.04
CA ALA A 75 13.18 3.61 16.59
C ALA A 75 14.53 2.91 16.75
N ASN A 76 14.86 1.99 15.86
CA ASN A 76 16.22 1.49 15.72
C ASN A 76 16.86 2.13 14.50
N GLY A 77 17.65 3.16 14.78
CA GLY A 77 18.30 4.01 13.83
C GLY A 77 19.27 3.28 12.92
N ARG A 78 19.11 3.51 11.61
CA ARG A 78 20.15 3.94 10.68
C ARG A 78 19.50 4.02 9.31
N CYS A 79 19.21 5.23 8.87
CA CYS A 79 19.14 5.51 7.44
C CYS A 79 20.59 5.64 6.97
N SER A 80 21.18 4.55 6.48
CA SER A 80 22.41 4.64 5.71
C SER A 80 22.13 5.35 4.38
N VAL A 81 23.06 6.26 4.05
CA VAL A 81 23.06 7.32 3.03
C VAL A 81 22.85 6.83 1.60
#